data_AF-A0AAD9FGW9-F1
#
_entry.id   AF-A0AAD9FGW9-F1
#
_cell.length_a   1.000
_cell.length_b   1.000
_cell.length_c   1.000
_cell.angle_alpha   90.00
_cell.angle_beta   90.00
_cell.angle_gamma   90.00
#
_symmetry.space_group_name_H-M   'P 1'
#
loop_
_entity.id
_entity.type
_entity.pdbx_description
1 polymer ?
#
loop_
_entity_poly.entity_id
_entity_poly.type
_entity_poly.pdbx_seq_one_letter_code
_entity_poly.pdbx_strand_id
1 'polypeptide(L)' 'QERISIDSKYEQEGKVQFVIDAVYAMAHALHNMQRDFCPENSGICADMDLAGGKKLLKYIRSVSFN' A
#
# COMPACT_ATOMS: atom_id res chain seq x y z
N GLN A 1 -19.58 -5.11 -5.97
CA GLN A 1 -18.71 -4.03 -6.49
C GLN A 1 -19.60 -3.04 -7.19
N GLU A 2 -19.83 -1.88 -6.58
CA GLU A 2 -20.61 -0.82 -7.22
C GLU A 2 -19.80 -0.28 -8.40
N ARG A 3 -20.36 -0.39 -9.61
CA ARG A 3 -19.82 0.21 -10.82
C ARG A 3 -20.72 1.38 -11.16
N ILE A 4 -20.12 2.56 -11.31
CA ILE A 4 -20.84 3.75 -11.75
C ILE A 4 -21.38 3.45 -13.16
N SER A 5 -22.71 3.47 -13.32
CA SER A 5 -23.37 3.24 -14.61
C SER A 5 -23.06 4.39 -15.58
N ILE A 6 -23.05 4.09 -16.88
CA ILE A 6 -22.85 5.05 -17.97
C ILE A 6 -23.94 6.16 -17.96
N ASP A 7 -25.12 5.88 -17.39
CA ASP A 7 -26.22 6.84 -17.24
C ASP A 7 -26.10 7.76 -15.99
N SER A 8 -24.98 7.69 -15.27
CA SER A 8 -24.76 8.52 -14.09
C SER A 8 -24.32 9.93 -14.46
N LYS A 9 -24.83 10.95 -13.76
CA LYS A 9 -24.31 12.33 -13.81
C LYS A 9 -22.97 12.50 -13.08
N TYR A 10 -22.43 11.41 -12.52
CA TYR A 10 -21.19 11.44 -11.76
C TYR A 10 -19.99 11.50 -12.72
N GLU A 11 -19.16 12.53 -12.56
CA GLU A 11 -17.84 12.59 -13.15
C GLU A 11 -16.80 12.15 -12.13
N GLN A 12 -16.06 11.09 -12.46
CA GLN A 12 -14.98 10.63 -11.61
C GLN A 12 -13.81 11.61 -11.70
N GLU A 13 -13.28 12.01 -10.55
CA GLU A 13 -12.06 12.80 -10.51
C GLU A 13 -10.93 12.06 -11.23
N GLY A 14 -10.38 12.65 -12.30
CA GLY A 14 -9.42 12.00 -13.18
C GLY A 14 -8.09 11.61 -12.52
N LYS A 15 -7.87 12.04 -11.27
CA LYS A 15 -6.67 11.75 -10.47
C LYS A 15 -6.87 10.68 -9.40
N VAL A 16 -8.07 10.08 -9.31
CA VAL A 16 -8.37 9.05 -8.32
C VAL A 16 -7.39 7.87 -8.42
N GLN A 17 -6.91 7.53 -9.63
CA GLN A 17 -5.93 6.46 -9.83
C GLN A 17 -4.63 6.76 -9.08
N PHE A 18 -4.14 8.01 -9.06
CA PHE A 18 -2.94 8.36 -8.30
C PHE A 18 -3.11 8.16 -6.79
N VAL A 19 -4.32 8.40 -6.28
CA VAL A 19 -4.64 8.17 -4.86
C VAL A 19 -4.65 6.67 -4.56
N ILE A 20 -5.26 5.88 -5.45
CA ILE A 20 -5.27 4.42 -5.35
C ILE A 20 -3.83 3.89 -5.37
N ASP A 21 -3.04 4.28 -6.36
CA ASP A 21 -1.65 3.84 -6.53
C ASP A 21 -0.79 4.24 -5.31
N ALA A 22 -0.98 5.43 -4.75
CA ALA A 22 -0.26 5.86 -3.56
C ALA A 22 -0.57 4.98 -2.33
N VAL A 23 -1.84 4.61 -2.13
CA VAL A 23 -2.25 3.73 -1.03
C VAL A 23 -1.71 2.32 -1.26
N TYR A 24 -1.82 1.79 -2.48
CA TYR A 24 -1.29 0.47 -2.82
C TYR A 24 0.23 0.40 -2.68
N ALA A 25 0.96 1.46 -3.07
CA ALA A 25 2.40 1.53 -2.87
C ALA A 25 2.79 1.39 -1.39
N MET A 26 2.07 2.06 -0.50
CA MET A 26 2.29 1.93 0.94
C MET A 26 1.95 0.51 1.45
N ALA A 27 0.84 -0.07 0.98
CA ALA A 27 0.42 -1.42 1.36
C ALA A 27 1.47 -2.47 0.94
N HIS A 28 1.96 -2.40 -0.30
CA HIS A 28 3.03 -3.28 -0.79
C HIS A 28 4.34 -3.08 -0.03
N ALA A 29 4.69 -1.84 0.33
CA ALA A 29 5.90 -1.56 1.11
C ALA A 29 5.84 -2.20 2.50
N LEU A 30 4.73 -2.01 3.20
CA LEU A 30 4.49 -2.60 4.52
C LEU A 30 4.43 -4.12 4.45
N HIS A 31 3.80 -4.68 3.41
CA HIS A 31 3.74 -6.13 3.22
C HIS A 31 5.13 -6.75 3.01
N ASN A 32 5.96 -6.14 2.16
CA ASN A 32 7.33 -6.62 1.95
C ASN A 32 8.16 -6.53 3.23
N MET A 33 8.03 -5.42 3.96
CA MET A 33 8.69 -5.24 5.25
C MET A 33 8.21 -6.27 6.29
N GLN A 34 6.92 -6.59 6.32
CA GLN A 34 6.38 -7.61 7.22
C GLN A 34 6.94 -9.00 6.91
N ARG A 35 7.05 -9.37 5.63
CA ARG A 35 7.61 -10.67 5.23
C ARG A 35 9.09 -10.80 5.58
N ASP A 36 9.85 -9.72 5.51
CA ASP A 36 11.27 -9.72 5.85
C ASP A 36 11.52 -9.78 7.36
N PHE A 37 10.71 -9.08 8.16
CA PHE A 37 10.90 -8.98 9.61
C PHE A 37 10.15 -10.04 10.40
N CYS A 38 9.00 -10.49 9.91
CA CYS A 38 8.04 -11.31 10.65
C CYS A 38 7.64 -12.58 9.86
N PRO A 39 8.58 -13.43 9.40
CA PRO A 39 8.29 -14.55 8.51
C PRO A 39 7.32 -15.59 9.11
N GLU A 40 7.37 -15.80 10.42
CA GLU A 40 6.58 -16.82 11.13
C GLU A 40 5.31 -16.27 11.81
N ASN A 41 5.06 -14.96 11.71
CA ASN A 41 3.96 -14.30 12.41
C ASN A 41 2.91 -13.76 11.45
N SER A 42 1.64 -14.03 11.74
CA SER A 42 0.52 -13.32 11.12
C SER A 42 0.33 -11.97 11.81
N GLY A 43 0.97 -10.93 11.26
CA GLY A 43 0.86 -9.56 11.76
C GLY A 43 2.22 -8.87 11.92
N ILE A 44 2.24 -7.83 12.77
CA ILE A 44 3.43 -7.04 13.08
C ILE A 44 4.13 -7.65 14.28
N CYS A 45 5.43 -7.93 14.15
CA CYS A 45 6.30 -8.38 15.22
C CYS A 45 7.10 -7.20 15.81
N ALA A 46 7.68 -7.39 16.99
CA ALA A 46 8.41 -6.33 17.71
C ALA A 46 9.52 -5.68 16.88
N ASP A 47 10.23 -6.46 16.06
CA ASP A 47 11.31 -5.94 15.22
C ASP A 47 10.81 -4.99 14.12
N MET A 48 9.62 -5.27 13.56
CA MET A 48 8.97 -4.39 12.58
C MET A 48 8.40 -3.14 13.25
N ASP A 49 7.82 -3.28 14.45
CA ASP A 49 7.27 -2.15 15.21
C ASP A 49 8.36 -1.12 15.57
N LEU A 50 9.57 -1.61 15.88
CA LEU A 50 10.74 -0.79 16.20
C LEU A 50 11.55 -0.32 14.97
N ALA A 51 11.23 -0.79 13.76
CA ALA A 51 12.06 -0.55 12.58
C ALA A 51 12.12 0.92 12.13
N GLY A 52 11.13 1.74 12.50
CA GLY A 52 11.09 3.18 12.28
C GLY A 52 11.01 3.62 10.80
N GLY A 53 10.81 4.93 10.60
CA GLY A 53 10.51 5.50 9.27
C GLY A 53 11.64 5.37 8.24
N LYS A 54 12.91 5.37 8.65
CA LYS A 54 14.06 5.24 7.72
C LYS A 54 14.08 3.88 7.01
N LYS A 55 13.71 2.79 7.70
CA LYS A 55 13.59 1.47 7.08
C LYS A 55 12.38 1.43 6.16
N LEU A 56 11.21 1.86 6.64
CA LEU A 56 10.00 1.91 5.82
C LEU A 56 10.20 2.71 4.52
N LEU A 57 10.91 3.84 4.57
CA LEU A 57 11.22 4.64 3.38
C LEU A 57 12.02 3.87 2.32
N LYS A 58 12.90 2.94 2.72
CA LYS A 58 13.60 2.08 1.76
C LYS A 58 12.62 1.15 1.04
N TYR A 59 11.70 0.53 1.78
CA TYR A 59 10.66 -0.32 1.21
C TYR A 59 9.75 0.46 0.26
N ILE A 60 9.28 1.66 0.65
CA ILE A 60 8.45 2.53 -0.21
C ILE A 60 9.18 2.86 -1.52
N ARG A 61 10.49 3.10 -1.48
CA ARG A 61 11.28 3.42 -2.70
C ARG A 61 11.56 2.21 -3.58
N SER A 62 11.37 0.99 -3.08
CA SER A 62 11.66 -0.24 -3.80
C SER A 62 10.43 -1.02 -4.24
N VAL A 63 9.21 -0.52 -3.96
CA VAL A 63 7.98 -1.20 -4.40
C VAL A 63 7.81 -1.10 -5.91
N SER A 64 7.31 -2.18 -6.50
CA SER A 64 6.84 -2.24 -7.87
C SER A 64 5.62 -3.17 -7.90
N PHE A 65 4.52 -2.70 -8.49
CA PHE A 65 3.27 -3.43 -8.63
C PHE A 65 2.53 -2.90 -9.86
N ASN A 66 1.59 -3.69 -10.37
CA ASN A 66 0.82 -3.41 -11.59
C ASN A 66 -0.62 -3.00 -11.27
#